data_AF-A0A453L9S0-F1
#
_entry.id   AF-A0A453L9S0-F1
#
_cell.length_a   1.000
_cell.length_b   1.000
_cell.length_c   1.000
_cell.angle_alpha   90.00
_cell.angle_beta   90.00
_cell.angle_gamma   90.00
#
_symmetry.space_group_name_H-M   'P 1'
#
loop_
_entity.id
_entity.type
_entity.pdbx_description
1 polymer ?
#
loop_
_entity_poly.entity_id
_entity_poly.type
_entity_poly.pdbx_seq_one_letter_code
_entity_poly.pdbx_strand_id
1 'polypeptide(L)'
;KNISDTQENCCSKAMRPSQALSLLVVVLLLASSSASILEDTCRRFDGADIYDICIKFFKANKDSATTDKRGLAVIATGIASVTAVDTRKRIATLKAEKKDQMIQQVLAYCDNVYSRAVGLFDKAARGISSGRLGDAVTSLSSALDIPKYCDDEFLEAGVKSPFDAENGEFEMQCAITLGVTKLLTM
;
A
#
# COMPACT_ATOMS: atom_id res chain seq x y z
N LYS A 1 77.57 28.11 15.59
CA LYS A 1 77.51 27.32 16.85
C LYS A 1 76.05 27.28 17.29
N ASN A 2 75.51 26.06 17.33
CA ASN A 2 74.27 25.60 17.95
C ASN A 2 72.93 25.70 17.19
N ILE A 3 72.39 24.48 17.04
CA ILE A 3 71.11 23.97 16.55
C ILE A 3 70.11 23.96 17.72
N SER A 4 68.82 24.16 17.44
CA SER A 4 67.71 23.40 18.06
C SER A 4 66.38 23.73 17.37
N ASP A 5 65.81 22.72 16.73
CA ASP A 5 64.40 22.59 16.36
C ASP A 5 63.45 22.72 17.57
N THR A 6 62.16 22.98 17.33
CA THR A 6 61.02 22.07 17.66
C THR A 6 59.67 22.82 17.66
N GLN A 7 58.89 22.61 16.59
CA GLN A 7 57.51 22.06 16.57
C GLN A 7 56.34 22.81 17.23
N GLU A 8 55.48 23.35 16.36
CA GLU A 8 54.04 23.06 16.25
C GLU A 8 53.26 22.76 17.56
N ASN A 9 52.66 23.80 18.12
CA ASN A 9 51.65 23.64 19.18
C ASN A 9 50.25 23.56 18.54
N CYS A 10 49.98 22.46 17.84
CA CYS A 10 48.62 22.12 17.45
C CYS A 10 47.89 21.68 18.72
N CYS A 11 46.94 22.51 19.18
CA CYS A 11 46.11 22.24 20.34
C CYS A 11 45.13 21.09 20.01
N SER A 12 45.66 19.87 19.90
CA SER A 12 44.90 18.63 19.84
C SER A 12 44.38 18.34 21.23
N LYS A 13 43.28 18.99 21.58
CA LYS A 13 42.52 18.67 22.79
C LYS A 13 41.98 17.26 22.63
N ALA A 14 42.73 16.27 23.14
CA ALA A 14 42.33 14.88 23.12
C ALA A 14 40.95 14.77 23.80
N MET A 15 39.93 14.45 23.01
CA MET A 15 38.59 14.16 23.51
C MET A 15 38.72 13.04 24.53
N ARG A 16 38.27 13.29 25.75
CA ARG A 16 38.27 12.25 26.79
C ARG A 16 37.42 11.08 26.30
N PRO A 17 37.83 9.82 26.52
CA PRO A 17 37.06 8.66 26.06
C PRO A 17 35.61 8.67 26.57
N SER A 18 35.37 9.26 27.76
CA SER A 18 34.03 9.50 28.31
C SER A 18 33.20 10.51 27.49
N GLN A 19 33.81 11.55 26.92
CA GLN A 19 33.14 12.50 26.03
C GLN A 19 32.84 11.88 24.67
N ALA A 20 33.76 11.06 24.14
CA ALA A 20 33.53 10.31 22.91
C ALA A 20 32.39 9.29 23.07
N LEU A 21 32.36 8.53 24.18
CA LEU A 21 31.23 7.64 24.51
C LEU A 21 29.91 8.40 24.66
N SER A 22 29.92 9.53 25.35
CA SER A 22 28.72 10.36 25.54
C SER A 22 28.20 10.91 24.21
N LEU A 23 29.09 11.38 23.32
CA LEU A 23 28.72 11.80 21.97
C LEU A 23 28.21 10.64 21.11
N LEU A 24 28.81 9.45 21.23
CA LEU A 24 28.37 8.25 20.50
C LEU A 24 26.98 7.80 20.93
N VAL A 25 26.69 7.85 22.24
CA VAL A 25 25.36 7.58 22.80
C VAL A 25 24.35 8.64 22.34
N VAL A 26 24.72 9.93 22.32
CA VAL A 26 23.86 11.00 21.79
C VAL A 26 23.60 10.83 20.29
N VAL A 27 24.59 10.44 19.49
CA VAL A 27 24.42 10.12 18.06
C VAL A 27 23.54 8.89 17.84
N LEU A 28 23.67 7.85 18.67
CA LEU A 28 22.80 6.66 18.64
C LEU A 28 21.35 6.99 19.08
N LEU A 29 21.18 7.90 20.04
CA LEU A 29 19.86 8.39 20.48
C LEU A 29 19.22 9.32 19.44
N LEU A 30 20.01 10.14 18.73
CA LEU A 30 19.57 10.94 17.58
C LEU A 30 19.29 10.07 16.35
N ALA A 31 19.89 8.89 16.27
CA ALA A 31 19.56 7.84 15.31
C ALA A 31 18.34 7.01 15.73
N SER A 32 17.56 7.47 16.72
CA SER A 32 16.17 7.03 16.88
C SER A 32 15.48 7.27 15.55
N SER A 33 15.21 6.19 14.82
CA SER A 33 14.63 6.25 13.49
C SER A 33 13.33 7.04 13.59
N SER A 34 13.29 8.23 12.99
CA SER A 34 12.01 8.80 12.60
C SER A 34 11.33 7.71 11.78
N ALA A 35 10.19 7.25 12.25
CA ALA A 35 9.35 6.33 11.53
C ALA A 35 9.24 6.76 10.06
N SER A 36 9.35 5.82 9.14
CA SER A 36 9.14 6.17 7.73
C SER A 36 7.69 6.66 7.53
N ILE A 37 7.45 7.46 6.49
CA ILE A 37 6.09 7.91 6.14
C ILE A 37 5.14 6.71 6.00
N LEU A 38 5.64 5.59 5.48
CA LEU A 38 4.91 4.34 5.41
C LEU A 38 4.53 3.81 6.79
N GLU A 39 5.49 3.68 7.71
CA GLU A 39 5.20 3.19 9.05
C GLU A 39 4.25 4.13 9.81
N ASP A 40 4.43 5.45 9.69
CA ASP A 40 3.52 6.45 10.25
C ASP A 40 2.10 6.33 9.69
N THR A 41 1.99 6.10 8.38
CA THR A 41 0.71 5.88 7.69
C THR A 41 0.04 4.61 8.21
N CYS A 42 0.78 3.50 8.29
CA CYS A 42 0.24 2.24 8.78
C CYS A 42 -0.12 2.28 10.27
N ARG A 43 0.58 3.09 11.08
CA ARG A 43 0.25 3.29 12.51
C ARG A 43 -1.03 4.08 12.75
N ARG A 44 -1.60 4.73 11.72
CA ARG A 44 -2.90 5.39 11.81
C ARG A 44 -4.08 4.42 11.78
N PHE A 45 -3.85 3.16 11.43
CA PHE A 45 -4.85 2.11 11.56
C PHE A 45 -4.83 1.54 12.98
N ASP A 46 -6.01 1.24 13.51
CA ASP A 46 -6.13 0.63 14.84
C ASP A 46 -5.84 -0.88 14.79
N GLY A 47 -4.99 -1.35 15.71
CA GLY A 47 -4.66 -2.78 15.88
C GLY A 47 -3.31 -3.19 15.28
N ALA A 48 -2.53 -3.95 16.05
CA ALA A 48 -1.20 -4.43 15.63
C ALA A 48 -1.25 -5.29 14.37
N ASP A 49 -2.27 -6.14 14.25
CA ASP A 49 -2.46 -6.99 13.07
C ASP A 49 -2.68 -6.16 11.80
N ILE A 50 -3.44 -5.05 11.89
CA ILE A 50 -3.70 -4.17 10.74
C ILE A 50 -2.44 -3.40 10.33
N TYR A 51 -1.61 -3.00 11.30
CA TYR A 51 -0.31 -2.40 11.02
C TYR A 51 0.56 -3.36 10.17
N ASP A 52 0.69 -4.62 10.60
CA ASP A 52 1.52 -5.60 9.89
C ASP A 52 0.96 -5.93 8.50
N ILE A 53 -0.37 -6.03 8.36
CA ILE A 53 -1.03 -6.20 7.06
C ILE A 53 -0.75 -4.99 6.16
N CYS A 54 -0.88 -3.76 6.66
CA CYS A 54 -0.58 -2.54 5.91
C CYS A 54 0.87 -2.50 5.43
N ILE A 55 1.84 -2.81 6.32
CA ILE A 55 3.25 -2.88 5.95
C ILE A 55 3.48 -3.95 4.87
N LYS A 56 2.89 -5.14 5.02
CA LYS A 56 3.01 -6.23 4.03
C LYS A 56 2.41 -5.85 2.68
N PHE A 57 1.26 -5.19 2.68
CA PHE A 57 0.61 -4.67 1.48
C PHE A 57 1.56 -3.76 0.68
N PHE A 58 2.17 -2.77 1.34
CA PHE A 58 3.07 -1.83 0.66
C PHE A 58 4.42 -2.43 0.22
N LYS A 59 4.87 -3.54 0.82
CA LYS A 59 6.08 -4.26 0.38
C LYS A 59 5.97 -4.81 -1.04
N ALA A 60 4.76 -4.94 -1.60
CA ALA A 60 4.56 -5.30 -3.00
C ALA A 60 5.15 -4.26 -3.98
N ASN A 61 5.40 -3.03 -3.52
CA ASN A 61 6.02 -1.98 -4.32
C ASN A 61 7.21 -1.34 -3.58
N LYS A 62 8.41 -1.42 -4.19
CA LYS A 62 9.65 -0.87 -3.62
C LYS A 62 9.61 0.65 -3.41
N ASP A 63 8.82 1.38 -4.21
CA ASP A 63 8.77 2.84 -4.16
C ASP A 63 8.03 3.34 -2.91
N SER A 64 7.24 2.46 -2.25
CA SER A 64 6.54 2.74 -0.99
C SER A 64 7.46 3.21 0.14
N ALA A 65 8.75 2.84 0.11
CA ALA A 65 9.70 3.20 1.15
C ALA A 65 10.14 4.67 1.12
N THR A 66 9.97 5.36 -0.02
CA THR A 66 10.58 6.69 -0.26
C THR A 66 9.59 7.76 -0.67
N THR A 67 8.36 7.37 -1.00
CA THR A 67 7.33 8.32 -1.43
C THR A 67 6.71 9.08 -0.26
N ASP A 68 6.12 10.24 -0.57
CA ASP A 68 5.27 10.97 0.37
C ASP A 68 3.90 10.29 0.59
N LYS A 69 3.08 10.85 1.48
CA LYS A 69 1.74 10.31 1.80
C LYS A 69 0.82 10.22 0.58
N ARG A 70 0.93 11.19 -0.35
CA ARG A 70 0.10 11.22 -1.56
C ARG A 70 0.51 10.12 -2.52
N GLY A 71 1.81 9.95 -2.74
CA GLY A 71 2.32 8.87 -3.56
C GLY A 71 2.13 7.50 -2.92
N LEU A 72 2.10 7.35 -1.59
CA LEU A 72 1.65 6.12 -0.93
C LEU A 72 0.21 5.78 -1.33
N ALA A 73 -0.70 6.76 -1.30
CA ALA A 73 -2.09 6.53 -1.71
C ALA A 73 -2.17 6.13 -3.20
N VAL A 74 -1.40 6.77 -4.10
CA VAL A 74 -1.33 6.38 -5.52
C VAL A 74 -0.77 4.95 -5.68
N ILE A 75 0.31 4.61 -4.98
CA ILE A 75 0.87 3.25 -5.01
C ILE A 75 -0.17 2.22 -4.54
N ALA A 76 -0.91 2.52 -3.47
CA ALA A 76 -1.97 1.65 -2.96
C ALA A 76 -3.03 1.37 -4.04
N THR A 77 -3.47 2.40 -4.77
CA THR A 77 -4.40 2.22 -5.90
C THR A 77 -3.83 1.32 -6.99
N GLY A 78 -2.52 1.43 -7.26
CA GLY A 78 -1.83 0.60 -8.24
C GLY A 78 -1.77 -0.87 -7.83
N ILE A 79 -1.43 -1.16 -6.57
CA ILE A 79 -1.39 -2.53 -6.04
C ILE A 79 -2.77 -3.17 -6.14
N ALA A 80 -3.82 -2.50 -5.66
CA ALA A 80 -5.19 -3.01 -5.73
C ALA A 80 -5.70 -3.21 -7.17
N SER A 81 -5.33 -2.32 -8.09
CA SER A 81 -5.66 -2.44 -9.50
C SER A 81 -5.05 -3.69 -10.15
N VAL A 82 -3.82 -4.06 -9.77
CA VAL A 82 -3.18 -5.30 -10.25
C VAL A 82 -4.00 -6.53 -9.85
N THR A 83 -4.45 -6.61 -8.60
CA THR A 83 -5.31 -7.73 -8.17
C THR A 83 -6.64 -7.76 -8.92
N ALA A 84 -7.29 -6.61 -9.18
CA ALA A 84 -8.49 -6.60 -10.04
C ALA A 84 -8.19 -7.15 -11.45
N VAL A 85 -7.07 -6.77 -12.06
CA VAL A 85 -6.65 -7.28 -13.37
C VAL A 85 -6.38 -8.79 -13.33
N ASP A 86 -5.76 -9.29 -12.27
CA ASP A 86 -5.47 -10.72 -12.14
C ASP A 86 -6.73 -11.54 -11.89
N THR A 87 -7.69 -11.05 -11.10
CA THR A 87 -9.02 -11.66 -10.96
C THR A 87 -9.74 -11.75 -12.31
N ARG A 88 -9.62 -10.73 -13.17
CA ARG A 88 -10.17 -10.80 -14.54
C ARG A 88 -9.51 -11.87 -15.39
N LYS A 89 -8.19 -12.05 -15.30
CA LYS A 89 -7.50 -13.14 -16.01
C LYS A 89 -8.03 -14.49 -15.53
N ARG A 90 -8.24 -14.66 -14.22
CA ARG A 90 -8.84 -15.86 -13.64
C ARG A 90 -10.26 -16.11 -14.14
N ILE A 91 -11.09 -15.06 -14.18
CA ILE A 91 -12.44 -15.13 -14.76
C ILE A 91 -12.37 -15.57 -16.23
N ALA A 92 -11.46 -15.01 -17.03
CA ALA A 92 -11.29 -15.40 -18.43
C ALA A 92 -10.89 -16.88 -18.58
N THR A 93 -10.00 -17.40 -17.73
CA THR A 93 -9.68 -18.83 -17.68
C THR A 93 -10.91 -19.67 -17.37
N LEU A 94 -11.68 -19.32 -16.34
CA LEU A 94 -12.89 -20.06 -15.98
C LEU A 94 -13.95 -20.03 -17.09
N LYS A 95 -14.07 -18.91 -17.81
CA LYS A 95 -14.95 -18.81 -18.99
C LYS A 95 -14.51 -19.73 -20.13
N ALA A 96 -13.23 -20.02 -20.28
CA ALA A 96 -12.77 -20.99 -21.28
C ALA A 96 -13.08 -22.44 -20.88
N GLU A 97 -13.13 -22.74 -19.58
CA GLU A 97 -13.31 -24.09 -19.04
C GLU A 97 -14.78 -24.50 -18.86
N LYS A 98 -15.63 -23.58 -18.40
CA LYS A 98 -17.03 -23.88 -18.07
C LYS A 98 -17.89 -23.91 -19.33
N LYS A 99 -18.82 -24.85 -19.44
CA LYS A 99 -19.77 -24.93 -20.56
C LYS A 99 -21.20 -24.58 -20.18
N ASP A 100 -21.48 -24.48 -18.89
CA ASP A 100 -22.79 -24.11 -18.38
C ASP A 100 -23.11 -22.65 -18.72
N GLN A 101 -24.24 -22.42 -19.38
CA GLN A 101 -24.62 -21.11 -19.88
C GLN A 101 -24.92 -20.10 -18.77
N MET A 102 -25.52 -20.54 -17.67
CA MET A 102 -25.82 -19.68 -16.53
C MET A 102 -24.51 -19.23 -15.87
N ILE A 103 -23.57 -20.16 -15.64
CA ILE A 103 -22.25 -19.83 -15.09
C ILE A 103 -21.46 -18.91 -16.02
N GLN A 104 -21.58 -19.07 -17.34
CA GLN A 104 -20.96 -18.17 -18.31
C GLN A 104 -21.47 -16.73 -18.21
N GLN A 105 -22.78 -16.55 -17.96
CA GLN A 105 -23.38 -15.24 -17.77
C GLN A 105 -22.88 -14.59 -16.47
N VAL A 106 -22.87 -15.33 -15.37
CA VAL A 106 -22.31 -14.87 -14.08
C VAL A 106 -20.84 -14.45 -14.24
N LEU A 107 -20.02 -15.29 -14.87
CA LEU A 107 -18.61 -14.95 -15.12
C LEU A 107 -18.45 -13.71 -16.02
N ALA A 108 -19.32 -13.50 -17.01
CA ALA A 108 -19.29 -12.30 -17.84
C ALA A 108 -19.67 -11.05 -17.06
N TYR A 109 -20.64 -11.14 -16.15
CA TYR A 109 -20.97 -10.07 -15.22
C TYR A 109 -19.78 -9.74 -14.31
N CYS A 110 -19.16 -10.77 -13.70
CA CYS A 110 -17.98 -10.59 -12.86
C CYS A 110 -16.83 -9.90 -13.62
N ASP A 111 -16.53 -10.30 -14.86
CA ASP A 111 -15.50 -9.62 -15.68
C ASP A 111 -15.84 -8.14 -15.90
N ASN A 112 -17.12 -7.80 -16.13
CA ASN A 112 -17.56 -6.42 -16.29
C ASN A 112 -17.35 -5.59 -15.02
N VAL A 113 -17.77 -6.10 -13.85
CA VAL A 113 -17.64 -5.37 -12.59
C VAL A 113 -16.18 -5.23 -12.16
N TYR A 114 -15.33 -6.24 -12.37
CA TYR A 114 -13.89 -6.09 -12.14
C TYR A 114 -13.22 -5.16 -13.16
N SER A 115 -13.69 -5.11 -14.42
CA SER A 115 -13.23 -4.10 -15.37
C SER A 115 -13.60 -2.68 -14.91
N ARG A 116 -14.76 -2.51 -14.28
CA ARG A 116 -15.16 -1.24 -13.65
C ARG A 116 -14.25 -0.91 -12.47
N ALA A 117 -13.87 -1.89 -11.65
CA ALA A 117 -12.92 -1.69 -10.54
C ALA A 117 -11.59 -1.08 -11.02
N VAL A 118 -11.01 -1.60 -12.11
CA VAL A 118 -9.79 -1.04 -12.72
C VAL A 118 -9.99 0.44 -13.09
N GLY A 119 -11.10 0.76 -13.74
CA GLY A 119 -11.43 2.16 -14.08
C GLY A 119 -11.66 3.06 -12.86
N LEU A 120 -12.18 2.52 -11.76
CA LEU A 120 -12.36 3.22 -10.49
C LEU A 120 -11.01 3.51 -9.82
N PHE A 121 -10.06 2.56 -9.81
CA PHE A 121 -8.70 2.81 -9.31
C PHE A 121 -7.97 3.85 -10.15
N ASP A 122 -8.08 3.80 -11.47
CA ASP A 122 -7.52 4.81 -12.37
C ASP A 122 -8.10 6.21 -12.07
N LYS A 123 -9.41 6.29 -11.85
CA LYS A 123 -10.08 7.55 -11.47
C LYS A 123 -9.60 8.02 -10.10
N ALA A 124 -9.44 7.11 -9.13
CA ALA A 124 -8.95 7.42 -7.81
C ALA A 124 -7.50 7.93 -7.85
N ALA A 125 -6.60 7.28 -8.58
CA ALA A 125 -5.21 7.71 -8.75
C ALA A 125 -5.11 9.12 -9.32
N ARG A 126 -5.92 9.44 -10.34
CA ARG A 126 -6.02 10.80 -10.90
C ARG A 126 -6.59 11.79 -9.88
N GLY A 127 -7.62 11.40 -9.14
CA GLY A 127 -8.22 12.21 -8.07
C GLY A 127 -7.21 12.55 -6.97
N ILE A 128 -6.46 11.56 -6.50
CA ILE A 128 -5.38 11.70 -5.51
C ILE A 128 -4.31 12.64 -6.05
N SER A 129 -3.83 12.41 -7.27
CA SER A 129 -2.75 13.22 -7.85
C SER A 129 -3.16 14.68 -8.02
N SER A 130 -4.40 14.95 -8.39
CA SER A 130 -4.94 16.30 -8.62
C SER A 130 -5.58 16.96 -7.40
N GLY A 131 -5.57 16.29 -6.23
CA GLY A 131 -6.14 16.83 -4.99
C GLY A 131 -7.67 16.75 -4.89
N ARG A 132 -8.35 16.11 -5.85
CA ARG A 132 -9.79 15.79 -5.76
C ARG A 132 -10.00 14.54 -4.90
N LEU A 133 -9.70 14.66 -3.61
CA LEU A 133 -9.70 13.53 -2.68
C LEU A 133 -11.10 12.97 -2.44
N GLY A 134 -12.14 13.81 -2.47
CA GLY A 134 -13.54 13.34 -2.38
C GLY A 134 -13.90 12.37 -3.51
N ASP A 135 -13.61 12.75 -4.76
CA ASP A 135 -13.83 11.87 -5.93
C ASP A 135 -13.05 10.56 -5.83
N ALA A 136 -11.83 10.61 -5.29
CA ALA A 136 -11.00 9.44 -5.09
C ALA A 136 -11.61 8.50 -4.04
N VAL A 137 -12.01 9.04 -2.89
CA VAL A 137 -12.68 8.28 -1.82
C VAL A 137 -13.95 7.64 -2.35
N THR A 138 -14.80 8.37 -3.09
CA THR A 138 -16.01 7.81 -3.69
C THR A 138 -15.68 6.67 -4.65
N SER A 139 -14.67 6.84 -5.51
CA SER A 139 -14.28 5.81 -6.48
C SER A 139 -13.76 4.55 -5.79
N LEU A 140 -12.96 4.70 -4.73
CA LEU A 140 -12.42 3.58 -3.94
C LEU A 140 -13.51 2.87 -3.13
N SER A 141 -14.47 3.60 -2.56
CA SER A 141 -15.63 3.01 -1.90
C SER A 141 -16.45 2.16 -2.88
N SER A 142 -16.69 2.65 -4.11
CA SER A 142 -17.38 1.84 -5.12
C SER A 142 -16.58 0.62 -5.58
N ALA A 143 -15.24 0.67 -5.53
CA ALA A 143 -14.42 -0.49 -5.88
C ALA A 143 -14.48 -1.59 -4.81
N LEU A 144 -14.61 -1.21 -3.53
CA LEU A 144 -14.73 -2.14 -2.40
C LEU A 144 -15.96 -3.06 -2.50
N ASP A 145 -17.06 -2.59 -3.12
CA ASP A 145 -18.30 -3.36 -3.25
C ASP A 145 -18.27 -4.42 -4.38
N ILE A 146 -17.25 -4.39 -5.26
CA ILE A 146 -17.20 -5.20 -6.48
C ILE A 146 -17.18 -6.72 -6.20
N PRO A 147 -16.39 -7.25 -5.25
CA PRO A 147 -16.38 -8.68 -4.95
C PRO A 147 -17.75 -9.20 -4.55
N LYS A 148 -18.45 -8.45 -3.69
CA LYS A 148 -19.81 -8.77 -3.24
C LYS A 148 -20.78 -8.91 -4.41
N TYR A 149 -20.72 -8.03 -5.40
CA TYR A 149 -21.59 -8.14 -6.58
C TYR A 149 -21.37 -9.44 -7.34
N CYS A 150 -20.14 -9.92 -7.45
CA CYS A 150 -19.86 -11.19 -8.11
C CYS A 150 -20.37 -12.38 -7.27
N ASP A 151 -20.13 -12.35 -5.96
CA ASP A 151 -20.56 -13.42 -5.05
C ASP A 151 -22.08 -13.55 -4.97
N ASP A 152 -22.80 -12.43 -4.95
CA ASP A 152 -24.26 -12.39 -4.97
C ASP A 152 -24.82 -13.06 -6.25
N GLU A 153 -24.22 -12.82 -7.43
CA GLU A 153 -24.66 -13.45 -8.69
C GLU A 153 -24.38 -14.96 -8.75
N PHE A 154 -23.25 -15.42 -8.18
CA PHE A 154 -23.01 -16.86 -8.03
C PHE A 154 -24.04 -17.49 -7.09
N LEU A 155 -24.35 -16.82 -5.99
CA LEU A 155 -25.34 -17.29 -5.02
C LEU A 155 -26.74 -17.38 -5.65
N GLU A 156 -27.14 -16.38 -6.44
CA GLU A 156 -28.41 -16.40 -7.19
C GLU A 156 -28.45 -17.54 -8.22
N ALA A 157 -27.31 -17.87 -8.83
CA ALA A 157 -27.15 -19.03 -9.70
C ALA A 157 -27.09 -20.38 -8.94
N GLY A 158 -27.24 -20.37 -7.61
CA GLY A 158 -27.29 -21.58 -6.77
C GLY A 158 -25.94 -22.28 -6.61
N VAL A 159 -24.83 -21.58 -6.87
CA VAL A 159 -23.48 -22.13 -6.79
C VAL A 159 -22.58 -21.24 -5.92
N LYS A 160 -21.57 -21.84 -5.30
CA LYS A 160 -20.58 -21.07 -4.56
C LYS A 160 -19.64 -20.34 -5.53
N SER A 161 -19.33 -19.08 -5.21
CA SER A 161 -18.30 -18.31 -5.92
C SER A 161 -16.94 -19.03 -5.89
N PRO A 162 -16.24 -19.11 -7.03
CA PRO A 162 -14.91 -19.70 -7.10
C PRO A 162 -13.79 -18.71 -6.73
N PHE A 163 -14.14 -17.52 -6.22
CA PHE A 163 -13.20 -16.40 -6.02
C PHE A 163 -12.99 -16.00 -4.55
N ASP A 164 -13.41 -16.80 -3.56
CA ASP A 164 -13.32 -16.44 -2.13
C ASP A 164 -11.95 -15.88 -1.71
N ALA A 165 -10.86 -16.51 -2.18
CA ALA A 165 -9.50 -16.10 -1.81
C ALA A 165 -9.10 -14.77 -2.46
N GLU A 166 -9.35 -14.65 -3.77
CA GLU A 166 -9.09 -13.44 -4.55
C GLU A 166 -9.94 -12.26 -4.05
N ASN A 167 -11.20 -12.52 -3.69
CA ASN A 167 -12.12 -11.54 -3.13
C ASN A 167 -11.63 -11.05 -1.77
N GLY A 168 -11.27 -11.96 -0.86
CA GLY A 168 -10.76 -11.57 0.45
C GLY A 168 -9.46 -10.77 0.38
N GLU A 169 -8.54 -11.14 -0.52
CA GLU A 169 -7.34 -10.33 -0.77
C GLU A 169 -7.71 -8.95 -1.33
N PHE A 170 -8.57 -8.89 -2.34
CA PHE A 170 -8.96 -7.65 -2.98
C PHE A 170 -9.70 -6.69 -2.03
N GLU A 171 -10.60 -7.19 -1.19
CA GLU A 171 -11.32 -6.40 -0.18
C GLU A 171 -10.35 -5.77 0.82
N MET A 172 -9.38 -6.56 1.31
CA MET A 172 -8.34 -6.07 2.22
C MET A 172 -7.51 -4.96 1.55
N GLN A 173 -7.09 -5.17 0.30
CA GLN A 173 -6.33 -4.16 -0.45
C GLN A 173 -7.16 -2.89 -0.69
N CYS A 174 -8.45 -3.02 -1.01
CA CYS A 174 -9.37 -1.89 -1.15
C CYS A 174 -9.52 -1.11 0.17
N ALA A 175 -9.66 -1.82 1.29
CA ALA A 175 -9.80 -1.21 2.60
C ALA A 175 -8.57 -0.38 2.99
N ILE A 176 -7.36 -0.92 2.79
CA ILE A 176 -6.11 -0.18 3.04
C ILE A 176 -6.02 1.03 2.12
N THR A 177 -6.28 0.84 0.81
CA THR A 177 -6.22 1.92 -0.19
C THR A 177 -7.17 3.06 0.16
N LEU A 178 -8.41 2.73 0.54
CA LEU A 178 -9.41 3.68 0.99
C LEU A 178 -8.98 4.39 2.28
N GLY A 179 -8.47 3.64 3.25
CA GLY A 179 -7.98 4.16 4.52
C GLY A 179 -6.85 5.17 4.34
N VAL A 180 -5.78 4.79 3.63
CA VAL A 180 -4.64 5.66 3.33
C VAL A 180 -5.08 6.92 2.59
N THR A 181 -6.02 6.79 1.64
CA THR A 181 -6.56 7.96 0.93
C THR A 181 -7.35 8.89 1.86
N LYS A 182 -8.15 8.35 2.78
CA LYS A 182 -8.88 9.15 3.79
C LYS A 182 -7.92 9.88 4.73
N LEU A 183 -6.74 9.34 5.04
CA LEU A 183 -5.72 10.04 5.84
C LEU A 183 -5.22 11.35 5.17
N LEU A 184 -5.42 11.53 3.86
CA LEU A 184 -5.10 12.76 3.15
C LEU A 184 -6.17 13.85 3.28
N THR A 185 -7.37 13.48 3.75
CA THR A 185 -8.52 14.39 3.92
C THR A 185 -8.64 14.96 5.34
N MET A 186 -7.81 14.47 6.27
CA MET A 186 -7.73 14.92 7.66
C MET A 186 -6.59 15.92 7.85
#